data_AF-A0AAJ2FKH3-F1
#
_entry.id   AF-A0AAJ2FKH3-F1
#
_cell.length_a   1.000
_cell.length_b   1.000
_cell.length_c   1.000
_cell.angle_alpha   90.00
_cell.angle_beta   90.00
_cell.angle_gamma   90.00
#
_symmetry.space_group_name_H-M   'P 1'
#
loop_
_entity.id
_entity.type
_entity.pdbx_description
1 polymer ?
#
loop_
_entity_poly.entity_id
_entity_poly.type
_entity_poly.pdbx_seq_one_letter_code
_entity_poly.pdbx_strand_id
1 'polypeptide(L)'
;MTFKEVLKACVGVLEKITSTFVDALTPPASYVKKNLFFVGVSFLAVIACGSVFGALYFHFFEGIDIPKLVVVNSATASYWGQLGDFAGGFLNPLLSFLALMAVLKTMSLQRAEMKAAQLEAKTATQEQRQQTAVYSKQMFESTLFGMLDVHAKILGDIKSVGLQGKISEGRDAIDMFVKKFKHSNSYRAGSLNPALATDESIRSEIKQFCSNNVSVVGHYFRNLYWIMKMIDTSQDVQSDVRDDSFTSGKRKFYMDYLRKRNYTNIVRAQLSESEMAMLQINCLGPYGEDLKYYVEKYSLLKPLGKSYFGSWASYMSQKFNGMAFLGLEHIDVDELMKMRVDRVNRNTSAIRKKS
;
A
#
# COMPACT_ATOMS: atom_id res chain seq x y z
N MET A 1 71.25 26.57 41.16
CA MET A 1 70.72 25.50 40.30
C MET A 1 71.74 25.24 39.21
N THR A 2 72.49 24.14 39.32
CA THR A 2 73.60 23.85 38.38
C THR A 2 73.05 23.39 37.03
N PHE A 3 73.72 23.72 35.92
CA PHE A 3 73.37 23.32 34.54
C PHE A 3 73.02 21.82 34.39
N LYS A 4 73.62 20.94 35.21
CA LYS A 4 73.28 19.51 35.31
C LYS A 4 71.84 19.23 35.76
N GLU A 5 71.26 20.05 36.63
CA GLU A 5 69.89 19.85 37.13
C GLU A 5 68.85 20.24 36.08
N VAL A 6 69.12 21.29 35.30
CA VAL A 6 68.27 21.70 34.16
C VAL A 6 68.32 20.65 33.05
N LEU A 7 69.51 20.12 32.75
CA LEU A 7 69.67 19.06 31.74
C LEU A 7 68.92 17.78 32.15
N LYS A 8 68.98 17.40 33.44
CA LYS A 8 68.27 16.22 33.97
C LYS A 8 66.75 16.40 33.97
N ALA A 9 66.27 17.62 34.22
CA ALA A 9 64.85 17.95 34.11
C ALA A 9 64.36 17.91 32.65
N CYS A 10 65.14 18.44 31.70
CA CYS A 10 64.81 18.36 30.27
C CYS A 10 64.80 16.93 29.73
N VAL A 11 65.76 16.10 30.14
CA VAL A 11 65.80 14.67 29.77
C VAL A 11 64.61 13.91 30.34
N GLY A 12 64.22 14.15 31.60
CA GLY A 12 63.05 13.51 32.20
C GLY A 12 61.72 13.94 31.57
N VAL A 13 61.63 15.18 31.06
CA VAL A 13 60.48 15.64 30.26
C VAL A 13 60.47 14.98 28.89
N LEU A 14 61.64 14.82 28.24
CA LEU A 14 61.75 14.09 26.97
C LEU A 14 61.38 12.61 27.09
N GLU A 15 61.79 11.94 28.18
CA GLU A 15 61.42 10.54 28.48
C GLU A 15 59.92 10.37 28.71
N LYS A 16 59.28 11.31 29.44
CA LYS A 16 57.83 11.29 29.62
C LYS A 16 57.07 11.55 28.32
N ILE A 17 57.57 12.45 27.47
CA ILE A 17 56.96 12.73 26.17
C ILE A 17 57.10 11.50 25.25
N THR A 18 58.27 10.83 25.25
CA THR A 18 58.48 9.62 24.46
C THR A 18 57.66 8.43 24.97
N SER A 19 57.53 8.21 26.29
CA SER A 19 56.69 7.12 26.82
C SER A 19 55.22 7.33 26.48
N THR A 20 54.72 8.56 26.59
CA THR A 20 53.33 8.89 26.26
C THR A 20 53.06 8.79 24.75
N PHE A 21 54.07 9.05 23.92
CA PHE A 21 54.00 8.89 22.46
C PHE A 21 54.04 7.40 22.05
N VAL A 22 54.80 6.56 22.77
CA VAL A 22 54.88 5.10 22.55
C VAL A 22 53.58 4.40 22.91
N ASP A 23 52.93 4.80 24.01
CA ASP A 23 51.60 4.29 24.38
C ASP A 23 50.51 4.73 23.37
N ALA A 24 50.67 5.90 22.74
CA ALA A 24 49.81 6.35 21.63
C ALA A 24 50.08 5.61 20.29
N LEU A 25 51.27 5.03 20.13
CA LEU A 25 51.70 4.28 18.94
C LEU A 25 51.29 2.79 18.96
N THR A 26 50.74 2.27 20.06
CA THR A 26 50.27 0.87 20.17
C THR A 26 48.76 0.77 20.42
N PRO A 27 47.91 1.20 19.46
CA PRO A 27 46.47 1.03 19.57
C PRO A 27 46.06 -0.46 19.66
N PRO A 28 44.97 -0.80 20.39
CA PRO A 28 44.50 -2.17 20.53
C PRO A 28 44.19 -2.81 19.15
N ALA A 29 44.53 -4.09 18.98
CA ALA A 29 44.51 -4.78 17.69
C ALA A 29 43.13 -4.74 16.96
N SER A 30 42.03 -4.63 17.70
CA SER A 30 40.68 -4.45 17.16
C SER A 30 40.45 -3.07 16.53
N TYR A 31 41.07 -2.02 17.07
CA TYR A 31 41.03 -0.65 16.54
C TYR A 31 41.89 -0.54 15.26
N VAL A 32 43.08 -1.15 15.26
CA VAL A 32 43.98 -1.19 14.09
C VAL A 32 43.32 -1.86 12.89
N LYS A 33 42.63 -2.99 13.08
CA LYS A 33 41.94 -3.67 11.99
C LYS A 33 40.80 -2.83 11.39
N LYS A 34 40.08 -2.07 12.21
CA LYS A 34 38.95 -1.23 11.76
C LYS A 34 39.42 0.06 11.08
N ASN A 35 40.56 0.61 11.50
CA ASN A 35 41.10 1.89 11.05
C ASN A 35 42.48 1.76 10.36
N LEU A 36 42.76 0.60 9.75
CA LEU A 36 44.06 0.23 9.18
C LEU A 36 44.63 1.31 8.24
N PHE A 37 43.74 1.95 7.47
CA PHE A 37 44.09 3.03 6.57
C PHE A 37 44.65 4.27 7.30
N PHE A 38 43.96 4.73 8.36
CA PHE A 38 44.39 5.89 9.13
C PHE A 38 45.66 5.60 9.92
N VAL A 39 45.77 4.40 10.50
CA VAL A 39 46.98 3.96 11.21
C VAL A 39 48.17 3.89 10.24
N GLY A 40 47.98 3.37 9.03
CA GLY A 40 49.02 3.33 8.00
C GLY A 40 49.46 4.72 7.53
N VAL A 41 48.52 5.65 7.34
CA VAL A 41 48.80 7.05 6.98
C VAL A 41 49.56 7.77 8.11
N SER A 42 49.14 7.61 9.36
CA SER A 42 49.82 8.19 10.52
C SER A 42 51.23 7.63 10.70
N PHE A 43 51.42 6.33 10.51
CA PHE A 43 52.73 5.70 10.59
C PHE A 43 53.68 6.18 9.48
N LEU A 44 53.19 6.31 8.25
CA LEU A 44 53.94 6.88 7.13
C LEU A 44 54.37 8.34 7.43
N ALA A 45 53.46 9.15 7.99
CA ALA A 45 53.75 10.52 8.37
C ALA A 45 54.84 10.59 9.45
N VAL A 46 54.75 9.74 10.48
CA VAL A 46 55.73 9.69 11.58
C VAL A 46 57.10 9.24 11.06
N ILE A 47 57.16 8.22 10.21
CA ILE A 47 58.43 7.76 9.60
C ILE A 47 59.07 8.87 8.78
N ALA A 48 58.29 9.55 7.94
CA ALA A 48 58.84 10.57 7.05
C ALA A 48 59.27 11.85 7.79
N CYS A 49 58.49 12.30 8.78
CA CYS A 49 58.90 13.39 9.66
C CYS A 49 60.15 12.98 10.46
N GLY A 50 60.19 11.75 10.97
CA GLY A 50 61.33 11.18 11.67
C GLY A 50 62.57 11.04 10.80
N SER A 51 62.44 10.69 9.52
CA SER A 51 63.58 10.58 8.60
C SER A 51 64.16 11.94 8.25
N VAL A 52 63.31 12.97 8.05
CA VAL A 52 63.78 14.34 7.84
C VAL A 52 64.46 14.86 9.11
N PHE A 53 63.83 14.72 10.27
CA PHE A 53 64.39 15.18 11.53
C PHE A 53 65.67 14.42 11.92
N GLY A 54 65.72 13.12 11.66
CA GLY A 54 66.91 12.28 11.84
C GLY A 54 68.06 12.69 10.92
N ALA A 55 67.79 12.94 9.63
CA ALA A 55 68.80 13.45 8.70
C ALA A 55 69.35 14.81 9.17
N LEU A 56 68.49 15.71 9.64
CA LEU A 56 68.92 16.99 10.22
C LEU A 56 69.73 16.81 11.50
N TYR A 57 69.37 15.85 12.36
CA TYR A 57 70.10 15.54 13.58
C TYR A 57 71.51 15.02 13.29
N PHE A 58 71.64 14.02 12.41
CA PHE A 58 72.94 13.47 12.00
C PHE A 58 73.83 14.50 11.31
N HIS A 59 73.25 15.41 10.52
CA HIS A 59 73.99 16.50 9.89
C HIS A 59 74.53 17.51 10.91
N PHE A 60 73.74 17.87 11.93
CA PHE A 60 74.14 18.90 12.91
C PHE A 60 75.04 18.39 14.03
N PHE A 61 74.82 17.15 14.50
CA PHE A 61 75.53 16.60 15.66
C PHE A 61 76.66 15.64 15.31
N GLU A 62 76.55 14.89 14.21
CA GLU A 62 77.60 13.94 13.79
C GLU A 62 78.43 14.42 12.59
N GLY A 63 78.12 15.60 12.04
CA GLY A 63 78.92 16.24 10.99
C GLY A 63 78.90 15.52 9.65
N ILE A 64 77.87 14.70 9.41
CA ILE A 64 77.71 13.97 8.15
C ILE A 64 77.12 14.93 7.11
N ASP A 65 77.87 15.25 6.06
CA ASP A 65 77.41 16.11 4.97
C ASP A 65 76.31 15.44 4.15
N ILE A 66 75.13 16.07 4.10
CA ILE A 66 74.04 15.65 3.22
C ILE A 66 74.36 16.19 1.82
N PRO A 67 74.27 15.38 0.75
CA PRO A 67 74.48 15.87 -0.60
C PRO A 67 73.51 17.04 -0.91
N LYS A 68 74.06 18.24 -1.15
CA LYS A 68 73.42 19.57 -1.33
C LYS A 68 73.34 20.51 -0.11
N LEU A 69 73.76 20.09 1.09
CA LEU A 69 73.87 20.96 2.27
C LEU A 69 75.35 21.07 2.67
N VAL A 70 76.02 22.15 2.28
CA VAL A 70 77.44 22.39 2.63
C VAL A 70 77.50 23.36 3.81
N VAL A 71 78.14 22.94 4.91
CA VAL A 71 78.30 23.77 6.12
C VAL A 71 79.37 24.84 5.89
N VAL A 72 78.95 26.06 5.55
CA VAL A 72 79.87 27.20 5.39
C VAL A 72 79.74 28.23 6.53
N ASN A 73 78.60 28.31 7.24
CA ASN A 73 78.44 29.05 8.51
C ASN A 73 77.03 28.84 9.12
N SER A 74 76.94 28.34 10.36
CA SER A 74 75.65 28.04 11.02
C SER A 74 74.89 29.28 11.54
N ALA A 75 75.50 30.46 11.49
CA ALA A 75 74.93 31.72 11.98
C ALA A 75 74.22 32.57 10.90
N THR A 76 74.19 32.13 9.64
CA THR A 76 73.67 32.92 8.51
C THR A 76 72.24 32.52 8.16
N ALA A 77 71.35 33.50 7.95
CA ALA A 77 69.95 33.28 7.56
C ALA A 77 69.78 32.42 6.27
N SER A 78 70.77 32.45 5.37
CA SER A 78 70.79 31.66 4.13
C SER A 78 70.87 30.15 4.38
N TYR A 79 71.57 29.70 5.42
CA TYR A 79 71.65 28.27 5.78
C TYR A 79 70.32 27.75 6.32
N TRP A 80 69.67 28.52 7.19
CA TRP A 80 68.32 28.23 7.67
C TRP A 80 67.28 28.21 6.54
N GLY A 81 67.48 29.03 5.51
CA GLY A 81 66.68 28.99 4.27
C GLY A 81 66.84 27.68 3.51
N GLN A 82 68.07 27.23 3.23
CA GLN A 82 68.33 25.98 2.50
C GLN A 82 67.82 24.73 3.23
N LEU A 83 67.92 24.73 4.57
CA LEU A 83 67.37 23.67 5.41
C LEU A 83 65.84 23.66 5.37
N GLY A 84 65.22 24.84 5.42
CA GLY A 84 63.78 25.01 5.22
C GLY A 84 63.32 24.55 3.84
N ASP A 85 64.10 24.80 2.79
CA ASP A 85 63.82 24.36 1.43
C ASP A 85 63.90 22.83 1.28
N PHE A 86 64.87 22.17 1.92
CA PHE A 86 64.97 20.71 1.96
C PHE A 86 63.80 20.07 2.70
N ALA A 87 63.52 20.54 3.93
CA ALA A 87 62.43 20.03 4.75
C ALA A 87 61.07 20.29 4.08
N GLY A 88 60.84 21.51 3.58
CA GLY A 88 59.64 21.90 2.86
C GLY A 88 59.48 21.16 1.53
N GLY A 89 60.57 20.93 0.80
CA GLY A 89 60.57 20.21 -0.47
C GLY A 89 60.14 18.74 -0.36
N PHE A 90 60.39 18.10 0.78
CA PHE A 90 59.97 16.72 1.04
C PHE A 90 58.64 16.63 1.83
N LEU A 91 58.50 17.42 2.90
CA LEU A 91 57.33 17.36 3.78
C LEU A 91 56.07 17.94 3.11
N ASN A 92 56.17 19.00 2.30
CA ASN A 92 54.96 19.58 1.68
C ASN A 92 54.27 18.63 0.69
N PRO A 93 54.98 17.98 -0.26
CA PRO A 93 54.35 16.98 -1.13
C PRO A 93 53.78 15.79 -0.37
N LEU A 94 54.48 15.31 0.67
CA LEU A 94 54.00 14.21 1.49
C LEU A 94 52.72 14.57 2.26
N LEU A 95 52.72 15.70 2.98
CA LEU A 95 51.55 16.16 3.73
C LEU A 95 50.36 16.43 2.79
N SER A 96 50.62 16.98 1.59
CA SER A 96 49.59 17.18 0.56
C SER A 96 49.02 15.85 0.05
N PHE A 97 49.85 14.83 -0.15
CA PHE A 97 49.39 13.49 -0.52
C PHE A 97 48.55 12.84 0.59
N LEU A 98 48.97 12.95 1.85
CA LEU A 98 48.21 12.44 2.98
C LEU A 98 46.86 13.14 3.14
N ALA A 99 46.82 14.46 2.95
CA ALA A 99 45.57 15.23 2.94
C ALA A 99 44.62 14.75 1.81
N LEU A 100 45.14 14.55 0.60
CA LEU A 100 44.36 14.00 -0.51
C LEU A 100 43.82 12.60 -0.19
N MET A 101 44.65 11.72 0.37
CA MET A 101 44.25 10.36 0.76
C MET A 101 43.15 10.38 1.84
N ALA A 102 43.24 11.27 2.82
CA ALA A 102 42.19 11.47 3.82
C ALA A 102 40.88 11.94 3.18
N VAL A 103 40.92 12.91 2.27
CA VAL A 103 39.73 13.40 1.53
C VAL A 103 39.11 12.29 0.68
N LEU A 104 39.91 11.51 -0.06
CA LEU A 104 39.42 10.39 -0.86
C LEU A 104 38.75 9.32 0.02
N LYS A 105 39.30 9.04 1.20
CA LYS A 105 38.70 8.10 2.15
C LYS A 105 37.37 8.64 2.68
N THR A 106 37.32 9.90 3.11
CA THR A 106 36.09 10.56 3.55
C THR A 106 35.02 10.54 2.46
N MET A 107 35.38 10.86 1.22
CA MET A 107 34.46 10.80 0.08
C MET A 107 33.94 9.37 -0.16
N SER A 108 34.79 8.36 0.00
CA SER A 108 34.38 6.95 -0.13
C SER A 108 33.38 6.53 0.95
N LEU A 109 33.58 6.98 2.20
CA LEU A 109 32.67 6.71 3.32
C LEU A 109 31.33 7.41 3.11
N GLN A 110 31.35 8.71 2.77
CA GLN A 110 30.16 9.47 2.44
C GLN A 110 29.36 8.84 1.29
N ARG A 111 30.03 8.36 0.24
CA ARG A 111 29.35 7.64 -0.86
C ARG A 111 28.71 6.33 -0.39
N ALA A 112 29.36 5.60 0.52
CA ALA A 112 28.82 4.37 1.07
C ALA A 112 27.58 4.64 1.95
N GLU A 113 27.66 5.63 2.83
CA GLU A 113 26.55 6.08 3.68
C GLU A 113 25.36 6.58 2.84
N MET A 114 25.61 7.39 1.81
CA MET A 114 24.56 7.85 0.90
C MET A 114 23.87 6.70 0.15
N LYS A 115 24.62 5.68 -0.26
CA LYS A 115 24.03 4.48 -0.88
C LYS A 115 23.20 3.68 0.11
N ALA A 116 23.66 3.53 1.35
CA ALA A 116 22.90 2.87 2.41
C ALA A 116 21.60 3.62 2.70
N ALA A 117 21.67 4.95 2.85
CA ALA A 117 20.51 5.81 3.06
C ALA A 117 19.51 5.76 1.89
N GLN A 118 19.99 5.72 0.65
CA GLN A 118 19.12 5.55 -0.53
C GLN A 118 18.43 4.17 -0.54
N LEU A 119 19.12 3.11 -0.11
CA LEU A 119 18.53 1.78 -0.03
C LEU A 119 17.44 1.73 1.05
N GLU A 120 17.72 2.27 2.24
CA GLU A 120 16.77 2.36 3.35
C GLU A 120 15.55 3.22 3.01
N ALA A 121 15.73 4.34 2.31
CA ALA A 121 14.62 5.16 1.83
C ALA A 121 13.72 4.41 0.83
N LYS A 122 14.31 3.57 -0.03
CA LYS A 122 13.55 2.73 -0.97
C LYS A 122 12.75 1.66 -0.25
N THR A 123 13.36 0.98 0.73
CA THR A 123 12.64 -0.03 1.53
C THR A 123 11.52 0.60 2.35
N ALA A 124 11.78 1.73 3.01
CA ALA A 124 10.76 2.47 3.74
C ALA A 124 9.59 2.91 2.85
N THR A 125 9.87 3.39 1.63
CA THR A 125 8.83 3.73 0.65
C THR A 125 7.98 2.51 0.27
N GLN A 126 8.60 1.35 0.09
CA GLN A 126 7.89 0.11 -0.24
C GLN A 126 7.01 -0.37 0.92
N GLU A 127 7.53 -0.34 2.14
CA GLU A 127 6.76 -0.67 3.35
C GLU A 127 5.58 0.29 3.54
N GLN A 128 5.78 1.59 3.33
CA GLN A 128 4.72 2.59 3.39
C GLN A 128 3.61 2.32 2.35
N ARG A 129 3.97 1.89 1.13
CA ARG A 129 2.99 1.50 0.11
C ARG A 129 2.16 0.29 0.55
N GLN A 130 2.81 -0.72 1.14
CA GLN A 130 2.12 -1.90 1.66
C GLN A 130 1.17 -1.52 2.81
N GLN A 131 1.63 -0.69 3.75
CA GLN A 131 0.80 -0.18 4.84
C GLN A 131 -0.41 0.61 4.31
N THR A 132 -0.21 1.46 3.31
CA THR A 132 -1.30 2.23 2.68
C THR A 132 -2.35 1.30 2.05
N ALA A 133 -1.93 0.20 1.42
CA ALA A 133 -2.84 -0.80 0.85
C ALA A 133 -3.62 -1.59 1.92
N VAL A 134 -2.96 -1.94 3.04
CA VAL A 134 -3.64 -2.59 4.18
C VAL A 134 -4.64 -1.63 4.82
N TYR A 135 -4.24 -0.38 5.03
CA TYR A 135 -5.08 0.66 5.61
C TYR A 135 -6.31 0.96 4.75
N SER A 136 -6.16 1.09 3.42
CA SER A 136 -7.29 1.33 2.52
C SER A 136 -8.28 0.16 2.54
N LYS A 137 -7.80 -1.08 2.62
CA LYS A 137 -8.64 -2.27 2.78
C LYS A 137 -9.41 -2.22 4.11
N GLN A 138 -8.74 -1.92 5.22
CA GLN A 138 -9.38 -1.82 6.54
C GLN A 138 -10.44 -0.71 6.58
N MET A 139 -10.15 0.46 6.00
CA MET A 139 -11.12 1.57 5.90
C MET A 139 -12.35 1.17 5.08
N PHE A 140 -12.14 0.50 3.94
CA PHE A 140 -13.23 -0.05 3.14
C PHE A 140 -14.07 -1.06 3.93
N GLU A 141 -13.44 -2.04 4.58
CA GLU A 141 -14.13 -3.06 5.38
C GLU A 141 -14.92 -2.44 6.54
N SER A 142 -14.31 -1.49 7.26
CA SER A 142 -14.98 -0.73 8.33
C SER A 142 -16.21 0.02 7.80
N THR A 143 -16.09 0.69 6.66
CA THR A 143 -17.20 1.41 6.03
C THR A 143 -18.29 0.45 5.58
N LEU A 144 -17.93 -0.71 5.01
CA LEU A 144 -18.86 -1.76 4.60
C LEU A 144 -19.66 -2.30 5.78
N PHE A 145 -18.99 -2.68 6.87
CA PHE A 145 -19.68 -3.21 8.04
C PHE A 145 -20.55 -2.15 8.72
N GLY A 146 -20.10 -0.89 8.77
CA GLY A 146 -20.94 0.22 9.22
C GLY A 146 -22.21 0.40 8.37
N MET A 147 -22.11 0.28 7.04
CA MET A 147 -23.29 0.32 6.17
C MET A 147 -24.21 -0.89 6.33
N LEU A 148 -23.66 -2.08 6.61
CA LEU A 148 -24.45 -3.28 6.90
C LEU A 148 -25.20 -3.16 8.23
N ASP A 149 -24.58 -2.55 9.24
CA ASP A 149 -25.26 -2.25 10.51
C ASP A 149 -26.41 -1.26 10.30
N VAL A 150 -26.20 -0.21 9.50
CA VAL A 150 -27.27 0.71 9.09
C VAL A 150 -28.37 -0.02 8.33
N HIS A 151 -28.00 -0.96 7.45
CA HIS A 151 -28.97 -1.78 6.71
C HIS A 151 -29.84 -2.65 7.63
N ALA A 152 -29.23 -3.28 8.64
CA ALA A 152 -29.95 -4.06 9.64
C ALA A 152 -30.88 -3.19 10.50
N LYS A 153 -30.47 -1.95 10.83
CA LYS A 153 -31.35 -0.99 11.53
C LYS A 153 -32.53 -0.56 10.66
N ILE A 154 -32.28 -0.20 9.39
CA ILE A 154 -33.35 0.13 8.44
C ILE A 154 -34.33 -1.03 8.30
N LEU A 155 -33.84 -2.28 8.24
CA LEU A 155 -34.69 -3.47 8.24
C LEU A 155 -35.58 -3.49 9.48
N GLY A 156 -35.01 -3.32 10.67
CA GLY A 156 -35.74 -3.28 11.95
C GLY A 156 -36.85 -2.23 11.99
N ASP A 157 -36.63 -1.08 11.37
CA ASP A 157 -37.60 0.03 11.32
C ASP A 157 -38.77 -0.20 10.35
N ILE A 158 -38.69 -1.21 9.47
CA ILE A 158 -39.77 -1.54 8.54
C ILE A 158 -40.93 -2.11 9.33
N LYS A 159 -42.11 -1.47 9.19
CA LYS A 159 -43.36 -1.92 9.82
C LYS A 159 -44.37 -2.30 8.76
N SER A 160 -45.17 -3.31 9.07
CA SER A 160 -46.33 -3.69 8.26
C SER A 160 -47.49 -4.05 9.18
N VAL A 161 -48.69 -3.62 8.80
CA VAL A 161 -49.92 -3.93 9.54
C VAL A 161 -50.61 -5.14 8.91
N GLY A 162 -50.82 -6.19 9.69
CA GLY A 162 -51.52 -7.40 9.27
C GLY A 162 -53.03 -7.25 9.24
N LEU A 163 -53.73 -8.28 8.75
CA LEU A 163 -55.19 -8.31 8.58
C LEU A 163 -55.97 -8.15 9.90
N GLN A 164 -55.36 -8.52 11.04
CA GLN A 164 -55.96 -8.39 12.38
C GLN A 164 -55.43 -7.18 13.15
N GLY A 165 -54.80 -6.21 12.48
CA GLY A 165 -54.17 -5.06 13.14
C GLY A 165 -52.84 -5.35 13.86
N LYS A 166 -52.39 -6.62 13.88
CA LYS A 166 -51.07 -6.99 14.41
C LYS A 166 -49.97 -6.30 13.60
N ILE A 167 -49.16 -5.50 14.28
CA ILE A 167 -47.97 -4.88 13.70
C ILE A 167 -46.86 -5.92 13.68
N SER A 168 -46.24 -6.10 12.52
CA SER A 168 -44.98 -6.84 12.38
C SER A 168 -43.87 -5.86 12.02
N GLU A 169 -42.67 -6.14 12.52
CA GLU A 169 -41.48 -5.29 12.34
C GLU A 169 -40.34 -6.13 11.76
N GLY A 170 -39.33 -5.48 11.18
CA GLY A 170 -38.14 -6.18 10.73
C GLY A 170 -38.41 -7.18 9.60
N ARG A 171 -37.82 -8.38 9.75
CA ARG A 171 -37.97 -9.49 8.80
C ARG A 171 -39.43 -9.95 8.67
N ASP A 172 -40.18 -9.95 9.76
CA ASP A 172 -41.60 -10.35 9.74
C ASP A 172 -42.45 -9.38 8.93
N ALA A 173 -42.11 -8.09 8.95
CA ALA A 173 -42.78 -7.09 8.12
C ALA A 173 -42.54 -7.34 6.62
N ILE A 174 -41.30 -7.63 6.23
CA ILE A 174 -40.95 -7.99 4.85
C ILE A 174 -41.66 -9.27 4.42
N ASP A 175 -41.68 -10.31 5.25
CA ASP A 175 -42.40 -11.55 5.00
C ASP A 175 -43.89 -11.29 4.76
N MET A 176 -44.49 -10.41 5.56
CA MET A 176 -45.88 -10.00 5.37
C MET A 176 -46.11 -9.24 4.05
N PHE A 177 -45.17 -8.42 3.58
CA PHE A 177 -45.28 -7.80 2.25
C PHE A 177 -45.28 -8.84 1.13
N VAL A 178 -44.39 -9.83 1.21
CA VAL A 178 -44.35 -10.93 0.22
C VAL A 178 -45.63 -11.75 0.25
N LYS A 179 -46.18 -12.03 1.45
CA LYS A 179 -47.49 -12.69 1.60
C LYS A 179 -48.61 -11.84 1.00
N LYS A 180 -48.66 -10.53 1.27
CA LYS A 180 -49.64 -9.60 0.68
C LYS A 180 -49.58 -9.61 -0.85
N PHE A 181 -48.37 -9.64 -1.42
CA PHE A 181 -48.18 -9.77 -2.87
C PHE A 181 -48.74 -11.11 -3.40
N LYS A 182 -48.40 -12.24 -2.76
CA LYS A 182 -48.92 -13.56 -3.15
C LYS A 182 -50.44 -13.70 -2.92
N HIS A 183 -51.03 -12.90 -2.04
CA HIS A 183 -52.48 -12.84 -1.81
C HIS A 183 -53.23 -11.87 -2.73
N SER A 184 -52.52 -11.11 -3.58
CA SER A 184 -53.20 -10.20 -4.51
C SER A 184 -54.06 -10.99 -5.51
N ASN A 185 -55.15 -10.37 -5.95
CA ASN A 185 -56.09 -11.01 -6.86
C ASN A 185 -55.41 -11.44 -8.16
N SER A 186 -54.51 -10.61 -8.70
CA SER A 186 -53.73 -10.90 -9.90
C SER A 186 -52.86 -12.16 -9.72
N TYR A 187 -52.12 -12.24 -8.60
CA TYR A 187 -51.27 -13.40 -8.33
C TYR A 187 -52.09 -14.67 -8.14
N ARG A 188 -53.16 -14.63 -7.34
CA ARG A 188 -54.04 -15.78 -7.10
C ARG A 188 -54.74 -16.24 -8.37
N ALA A 189 -55.25 -15.32 -9.18
CA ALA A 189 -55.89 -15.63 -10.45
C ALA A 189 -54.90 -16.31 -11.41
N GLY A 190 -53.68 -15.77 -11.52
CA GLY A 190 -52.61 -16.36 -12.32
C GLY A 190 -52.08 -17.69 -11.77
N SER A 191 -52.22 -17.95 -10.47
CA SER A 191 -51.89 -19.24 -9.86
C SER A 191 -52.95 -20.30 -10.12
N LEU A 192 -54.24 -19.92 -10.21
CA LEU A 192 -55.34 -20.83 -10.49
C LEU A 192 -55.51 -21.09 -11.99
N ASN A 193 -55.30 -20.06 -12.81
CA ASN A 193 -55.38 -20.14 -14.27
C ASN A 193 -54.17 -19.44 -14.90
N PRO A 194 -53.12 -20.20 -15.29
CA PRO A 194 -51.92 -19.63 -15.89
C PRO A 194 -52.16 -18.78 -17.15
N ALA A 195 -53.26 -19.00 -17.88
CA ALA A 195 -53.60 -18.21 -19.06
C ALA A 195 -53.95 -16.74 -18.73
N LEU A 196 -54.35 -16.45 -17.48
CA LEU A 196 -54.62 -15.09 -17.01
C LEU A 196 -53.34 -14.36 -16.58
N ALA A 197 -52.24 -15.07 -16.35
CA ALA A 197 -50.96 -14.51 -15.92
C ALA A 197 -50.13 -14.01 -17.11
N THR A 198 -50.68 -13.08 -17.89
CA THR A 198 -49.95 -12.48 -19.02
C THR A 198 -48.80 -11.60 -18.52
N ASP A 199 -47.73 -11.47 -19.32
CA ASP A 199 -46.57 -10.61 -19.04
C ASP A 199 -46.96 -9.18 -18.61
N GLU A 200 -48.01 -8.62 -19.24
CA GLU A 200 -48.49 -7.28 -18.95
C GLU A 200 -49.26 -7.21 -17.63
N SER A 201 -50.08 -8.22 -17.32
CA SER A 201 -50.77 -8.29 -16.02
C SER A 201 -49.80 -8.38 -14.84
N ILE A 202 -48.76 -9.21 -14.98
CA ILE A 202 -47.72 -9.40 -13.97
C ILE A 202 -46.94 -8.10 -13.78
N ARG A 203 -46.54 -7.45 -14.89
CA ARG A 203 -45.83 -6.17 -14.86
C ARG A 203 -46.65 -5.08 -14.16
N SER A 204 -47.94 -4.98 -14.50
CA SER A 204 -48.85 -4.00 -13.92
C SER A 204 -49.00 -4.20 -12.40
N GLU A 205 -49.18 -5.45 -11.98
CA GLU A 205 -49.27 -5.81 -10.56
C GLU A 205 -47.98 -5.45 -9.80
N ILE A 206 -46.81 -5.84 -10.33
CA ILE A 206 -45.51 -5.50 -9.72
C ILE A 206 -45.35 -3.99 -9.60
N LYS A 207 -45.67 -3.25 -10.67
CA LYS A 207 -45.57 -1.78 -10.68
C LYS A 207 -46.46 -1.18 -9.60
N GLN A 208 -47.73 -1.57 -9.55
CA GLN A 208 -48.70 -1.07 -8.56
C GLN A 208 -48.26 -1.41 -7.14
N PHE A 209 -47.83 -2.66 -6.90
CA PHE A 209 -47.35 -3.10 -5.61
C PHE A 209 -46.10 -2.32 -5.15
N CYS A 210 -45.11 -2.12 -6.03
CA CYS A 210 -43.94 -1.32 -5.70
C CYS A 210 -44.29 0.14 -5.41
N SER A 211 -45.16 0.76 -6.23
CA SER A 211 -45.59 2.15 -6.02
C SER A 211 -46.33 2.34 -4.69
N ASN A 212 -47.17 1.38 -4.30
CA ASN A 212 -47.91 1.46 -3.04
C ASN A 212 -47.03 1.30 -1.80
N ASN A 213 -45.91 0.57 -1.91
CA ASN A 213 -45.05 0.24 -0.77
C ASN A 213 -43.70 1.00 -0.78
N VAL A 214 -43.49 1.91 -1.75
CA VAL A 214 -42.20 2.61 -1.93
C VAL A 214 -41.80 3.44 -0.70
N SER A 215 -42.75 4.04 0.01
CA SER A 215 -42.50 4.83 1.21
C SER A 215 -41.95 4.00 2.36
N VAL A 216 -42.31 2.71 2.41
CA VAL A 216 -41.94 1.81 3.50
C VAL A 216 -40.65 1.05 3.17
N VAL A 217 -40.57 0.44 1.98
CA VAL A 217 -39.44 -0.44 1.63
C VAL A 217 -38.40 0.21 0.71
N GLY A 218 -38.69 1.40 0.16
CA GLY A 218 -37.81 2.04 -0.81
C GLY A 218 -36.46 2.44 -0.24
N HIS A 219 -36.42 2.88 1.03
CA HIS A 219 -35.17 3.22 1.71
C HIS A 219 -34.26 2.00 1.90
N TYR A 220 -34.84 0.84 2.24
CA TYR A 220 -34.13 -0.42 2.40
C TYR A 220 -33.41 -0.85 1.10
N PHE A 221 -34.12 -0.87 -0.03
CA PHE A 221 -33.50 -1.27 -1.31
C PHE A 221 -32.51 -0.24 -1.84
N ARG A 222 -32.74 1.05 -1.57
CA ARG A 222 -31.76 2.10 -1.91
C ARG A 222 -30.47 1.95 -1.11
N ASN A 223 -30.56 1.61 0.17
CA ASN A 223 -29.37 1.34 0.97
C ASN A 223 -28.62 0.10 0.46
N LEU A 224 -29.34 -0.99 0.18
CA LEU A 224 -28.75 -2.19 -0.44
C LEU A 224 -28.05 -1.87 -1.77
N TYR A 225 -28.65 -1.02 -2.62
CA TYR A 225 -28.00 -0.53 -3.83
C TYR A 225 -26.67 0.18 -3.54
N TRP A 226 -26.63 1.05 -2.54
CA TRP A 226 -25.39 1.77 -2.20
C TRP A 226 -24.31 0.85 -1.65
N ILE A 227 -24.67 -0.15 -0.84
CA ILE A 227 -23.74 -1.18 -0.36
C ILE A 227 -23.15 -1.94 -1.55
N MET A 228 -24.01 -2.42 -2.45
CA MET A 228 -23.59 -3.18 -3.63
C MET A 228 -22.73 -2.32 -4.57
N LYS A 229 -23.11 -1.06 -4.77
CA LYS A 229 -22.34 -0.10 -5.55
C LYS A 229 -20.97 0.16 -4.96
N MET A 230 -20.89 0.39 -3.65
CA MET A 230 -19.62 0.65 -2.96
C MET A 230 -18.66 -0.53 -3.12
N ILE A 231 -19.14 -1.77 -2.97
CA ILE A 231 -18.33 -2.97 -3.22
C ILE A 231 -17.87 -3.01 -4.68
N ASP A 232 -18.77 -2.75 -5.63
CA ASP A 232 -18.46 -2.78 -7.07
C ASP A 232 -17.44 -1.71 -7.50
N THR A 233 -17.49 -0.54 -6.86
CA THR A 233 -16.61 0.61 -7.14
C THR A 233 -15.32 0.62 -6.33
N SER A 234 -15.21 -0.22 -5.29
CA SER A 234 -13.99 -0.31 -4.47
C SER A 234 -12.77 -0.52 -5.38
N GLN A 235 -11.77 0.36 -5.23
CA GLN A 235 -10.66 0.44 -6.17
C GLN A 235 -9.83 -0.83 -6.15
N ASP A 236 -9.36 -1.20 -7.34
CA ASP A 236 -8.42 -2.29 -7.57
C ASP A 236 -7.16 -2.10 -6.71
N VAL A 237 -6.73 -3.18 -6.06
CA VAL A 237 -5.35 -3.28 -5.58
C VAL A 237 -4.44 -3.03 -6.79
N GLN A 238 -3.58 -2.01 -6.71
CA GLN A 238 -2.54 -1.77 -7.73
C GLN A 238 -1.64 -3.00 -7.77
N SER A 239 -1.91 -3.90 -8.70
CA SER A 239 -0.96 -4.93 -9.10
C SER A 239 0.07 -4.23 -10.00
N ASP A 240 1.29 -4.04 -9.51
CA ASP A 240 2.45 -3.49 -10.25
C ASP A 240 2.90 -4.35 -11.47
N VAL A 241 2.09 -5.34 -11.86
CA VAL A 241 2.36 -6.19 -13.02
C VAL A 241 1.97 -5.44 -14.30
N ARG A 242 2.97 -4.79 -14.90
CA ARG A 242 2.94 -4.33 -16.30
C ARG A 242 3.01 -5.55 -17.23
N ASP A 243 1.90 -6.24 -17.39
CA ASP A 243 1.72 -7.24 -18.43
C ASP A 243 0.47 -6.88 -19.22
N ASP A 244 0.70 -6.26 -20.39
CA ASP A 244 -0.30 -5.73 -21.32
C ASP A 244 -0.98 -6.81 -22.19
N SER A 245 -0.75 -8.10 -21.89
CA SER A 245 -1.46 -9.16 -22.60
C SER A 245 -2.97 -9.11 -22.34
N PHE A 246 -3.78 -9.29 -23.39
CA PHE A 246 -5.25 -9.35 -23.28
C PHE A 246 -5.72 -10.41 -22.27
N THR A 247 -5.01 -11.54 -22.20
CA THR A 247 -5.22 -12.61 -21.22
C THR A 247 -4.95 -12.15 -19.78
N SER A 248 -3.91 -11.34 -19.56
CA SER A 248 -3.63 -10.69 -18.26
C SER A 248 -4.80 -9.78 -17.86
N GLY A 249 -5.38 -9.03 -18.80
CA GLY A 249 -6.57 -8.20 -18.57
C GLY A 249 -7.79 -8.98 -18.11
N LYS A 250 -8.14 -10.09 -18.79
CA LYS A 250 -9.25 -10.98 -18.38
C LYS A 250 -9.01 -11.59 -17.00
N ARG A 251 -7.78 -12.08 -16.75
CA ARG A 251 -7.40 -12.65 -15.45
C ARG A 251 -7.50 -11.62 -14.33
N LYS A 252 -7.01 -10.40 -14.54
CA LYS A 252 -7.09 -9.30 -13.57
C LYS A 252 -8.54 -8.93 -13.26
N PHE A 253 -9.37 -8.83 -14.29
CA PHE A 253 -10.80 -8.58 -14.12
C PHE A 253 -11.49 -9.67 -13.30
N TYR A 254 -11.22 -10.94 -13.60
CA TYR A 254 -11.77 -12.07 -12.84
C TYR A 254 -11.24 -12.09 -11.38
N MET A 255 -9.94 -11.79 -11.21
CA MET A 255 -9.27 -11.33 -10.00
C MET A 255 -10.14 -10.46 -9.10
N ASP A 256 -10.45 -9.30 -9.66
CA ASP A 256 -11.23 -8.27 -8.99
C ASP A 256 -12.67 -8.70 -8.73
N TYR A 257 -13.31 -9.36 -9.70
CA TYR A 257 -14.65 -9.91 -9.54
C TYR A 257 -14.76 -10.88 -8.36
N LEU A 258 -13.84 -11.84 -8.23
CA LEU A 258 -13.84 -12.80 -7.12
C LEU A 258 -13.71 -12.11 -5.76
N ARG A 259 -12.81 -11.12 -5.68
CA ARG A 259 -12.61 -10.32 -4.46
C ARG A 259 -13.89 -9.58 -4.07
N LYS A 260 -14.52 -8.88 -5.03
CA LYS A 260 -15.78 -8.17 -4.82
C LYS A 260 -16.91 -9.12 -4.45
N ARG A 261 -16.96 -10.28 -5.12
CA ARG A 261 -17.95 -11.31 -4.84
C ARG A 261 -17.85 -11.85 -3.42
N ASN A 262 -16.66 -11.98 -2.84
CA ASN A 262 -16.51 -12.40 -1.45
C ASN A 262 -17.25 -11.45 -0.51
N TYR A 263 -17.14 -10.13 -0.69
CA TYR A 263 -17.90 -9.16 0.09
C TYR A 263 -19.41 -9.23 -0.21
N THR A 264 -19.82 -9.35 -1.47
CA THR A 264 -21.26 -9.48 -1.79
C THR A 264 -21.87 -10.79 -1.28
N ASN A 265 -21.07 -11.84 -1.12
CA ASN A 265 -21.53 -13.08 -0.49
C ASN A 265 -21.84 -12.85 1.00
N ILE A 266 -21.08 -11.99 1.70
CA ILE A 266 -21.38 -11.57 3.08
C ILE A 266 -22.72 -10.82 3.09
N VAL A 267 -22.93 -9.87 2.18
CA VAL A 267 -24.22 -9.16 2.04
C VAL A 267 -25.35 -10.15 1.80
N ARG A 268 -25.19 -11.08 0.84
CA ARG A 268 -26.20 -12.09 0.52
C ARG A 268 -26.54 -12.98 1.71
N ALA A 269 -25.56 -13.34 2.53
CA ALA A 269 -25.78 -14.18 3.71
C ALA A 269 -26.65 -13.50 4.78
N GLN A 270 -26.77 -12.17 4.76
CA GLN A 270 -27.64 -11.44 5.69
C GLN A 270 -29.11 -11.39 5.25
N LEU A 271 -29.39 -11.62 3.96
CA LEU A 271 -30.73 -11.54 3.37
C LEU A 271 -31.51 -12.83 3.63
N SER A 272 -32.71 -12.69 4.20
CA SER A 272 -33.66 -13.80 4.29
C SER A 272 -34.28 -14.13 2.93
N GLU A 273 -34.93 -15.28 2.84
CA GLU A 273 -35.69 -15.68 1.65
C GLU A 273 -36.76 -14.65 1.27
N SER A 274 -37.50 -14.13 2.25
CA SER A 274 -38.52 -13.09 2.02
C SER A 274 -37.91 -11.76 1.58
N GLU A 275 -36.73 -11.39 2.08
CA GLU A 275 -35.99 -10.21 1.58
C GLU A 275 -35.51 -10.39 0.15
N MET A 276 -35.00 -11.57 -0.22
CA MET A 276 -34.62 -11.88 -1.61
C MET A 276 -35.84 -11.89 -2.55
N ALA A 277 -36.97 -12.42 -2.09
CA ALA A 277 -38.22 -12.37 -2.85
C ALA A 277 -38.68 -10.92 -3.10
N MET A 278 -38.65 -10.10 -2.04
CA MET A 278 -39.00 -8.68 -2.14
C MET A 278 -38.00 -7.90 -3.01
N LEU A 279 -36.72 -8.27 -2.98
CA LEU A 279 -35.67 -7.75 -3.85
C LEU A 279 -35.96 -8.07 -5.32
N GLN A 280 -36.37 -9.31 -5.63
CA GLN A 280 -36.74 -9.69 -7.00
C GLN A 280 -37.93 -8.87 -7.50
N ILE A 281 -38.97 -8.68 -6.66
CA ILE A 281 -40.13 -7.82 -6.98
C ILE A 281 -39.66 -6.37 -7.22
N ASN A 282 -38.85 -5.81 -6.32
CA ASN A 282 -38.36 -4.43 -6.42
C ASN A 282 -37.56 -4.20 -7.70
N CYS A 283 -36.69 -5.14 -8.09
CA CYS A 283 -35.87 -5.08 -9.29
C CYS A 283 -36.67 -5.11 -10.59
N LEU A 284 -37.87 -5.72 -10.58
CA LEU A 284 -38.81 -5.69 -11.71
C LEU A 284 -39.76 -4.49 -11.66
N GLY A 285 -39.81 -3.79 -10.53
CA GLY A 285 -40.55 -2.55 -10.35
C GLY A 285 -39.86 -1.35 -11.00
N PRO A 286 -40.55 -0.19 -10.99
CA PRO A 286 -40.09 1.02 -11.69
C PRO A 286 -38.82 1.67 -11.10
N TYR A 287 -38.43 1.31 -9.88
CA TYR A 287 -37.31 1.95 -9.16
C TYR A 287 -36.09 1.05 -8.97
N GLY A 288 -36.13 -0.21 -9.39
CA GLY A 288 -35.12 -1.22 -9.05
C GLY A 288 -34.12 -1.55 -10.17
N GLU A 289 -34.19 -0.89 -11.33
CA GLU A 289 -33.35 -1.23 -12.49
C GLU A 289 -31.84 -1.14 -12.18
N ASP A 290 -31.43 -0.12 -11.44
CA ASP A 290 -30.03 0.09 -11.06
C ASP A 290 -29.51 -0.98 -10.08
N LEU A 291 -30.36 -1.42 -9.15
CA LEU A 291 -30.04 -2.49 -8.20
C LEU A 291 -30.00 -3.86 -8.89
N LYS A 292 -30.88 -4.06 -9.88
CA LYS A 292 -30.97 -5.31 -10.66
C LYS A 292 -29.62 -5.70 -11.28
N TYR A 293 -28.85 -4.74 -11.79
CA TYR A 293 -27.50 -5.02 -12.31
C TYR A 293 -26.61 -5.76 -11.30
N TYR A 294 -26.61 -5.31 -10.05
CA TYR A 294 -25.78 -5.93 -9.00
C TYR A 294 -26.35 -7.27 -8.54
N VAL A 295 -27.68 -7.39 -8.49
CA VAL A 295 -28.37 -8.65 -8.18
C VAL A 295 -27.98 -9.74 -9.17
N GLU A 296 -27.94 -9.39 -10.46
CA GLU A 296 -27.53 -10.29 -11.54
C GLU A 296 -26.04 -10.62 -11.47
N LYS A 297 -25.18 -9.58 -11.43
CA LYS A 297 -23.72 -9.73 -11.45
C LYS A 297 -23.17 -10.58 -10.31
N TYR A 298 -23.75 -10.46 -9.12
CA TYR A 298 -23.26 -11.09 -7.89
C TYR A 298 -24.11 -12.26 -7.40
N SER A 299 -25.06 -12.72 -8.22
CA SER A 299 -25.90 -13.88 -7.94
C SER A 299 -26.64 -13.77 -6.60
N LEU A 300 -27.27 -12.62 -6.33
CA LEU A 300 -27.94 -12.38 -5.04
C LEU A 300 -29.18 -13.27 -4.85
N LEU A 301 -29.81 -13.76 -5.92
CA LEU A 301 -31.02 -14.60 -5.87
C LEU A 301 -30.71 -16.11 -5.90
N LYS A 302 -29.42 -16.51 -5.86
CA LYS A 302 -29.02 -17.93 -5.84
C LYS A 302 -29.78 -18.75 -4.79
N PRO A 303 -29.88 -18.32 -3.51
CA PRO A 303 -30.56 -19.12 -2.48
C PRO A 303 -32.08 -19.17 -2.66
N LEU A 304 -32.69 -18.11 -3.19
CA LEU A 304 -34.14 -18.05 -3.47
C LEU A 304 -34.54 -19.04 -4.58
N GLY A 305 -33.67 -19.21 -5.58
CA GLY A 305 -33.94 -20.04 -6.74
C GLY A 305 -34.97 -19.44 -7.71
N LYS A 306 -35.22 -20.15 -8.81
CA LYS A 306 -36.11 -19.67 -9.90
C LYS A 306 -37.59 -19.95 -9.65
N SER A 307 -37.91 -20.90 -8.78
CA SER A 307 -39.28 -21.44 -8.60
C SER A 307 -40.10 -20.76 -7.51
N TYR A 308 -39.52 -19.84 -6.72
CA TYR A 308 -40.16 -19.27 -5.52
C TYR A 308 -41.54 -18.62 -5.77
N PHE A 309 -41.75 -18.06 -6.96
CA PHE A 309 -43.00 -17.42 -7.37
C PHE A 309 -44.00 -18.33 -8.09
N GLY A 310 -43.81 -19.66 -8.05
CA GLY A 310 -44.81 -20.63 -8.52
C GLY A 310 -45.17 -20.43 -10.00
N SER A 311 -46.45 -20.19 -10.31
CA SER A 311 -46.90 -19.97 -11.69
C SER A 311 -46.25 -18.75 -12.36
N TRP A 312 -45.83 -17.76 -11.57
CA TRP A 312 -45.15 -16.55 -12.08
C TRP A 312 -43.63 -16.74 -12.21
N ALA A 313 -43.09 -17.90 -11.81
CA ALA A 313 -41.65 -18.19 -11.86
C ALA A 313 -41.03 -17.97 -13.24
N SER A 314 -41.75 -18.35 -14.31
CA SER A 314 -41.29 -18.16 -15.69
C SER A 314 -41.03 -16.70 -15.99
N TYR A 315 -42.00 -15.83 -15.73
CA TYR A 315 -41.85 -14.38 -15.92
C TYR A 315 -40.78 -13.81 -14.99
N MET A 316 -40.90 -14.08 -13.68
CA MET A 316 -40.07 -13.48 -12.65
C MET A 316 -38.59 -13.82 -12.83
N SER A 317 -38.27 -15.01 -13.31
CA SER A 317 -36.89 -15.45 -13.54
C SER A 317 -36.38 -15.07 -14.94
N GLN A 318 -37.21 -15.14 -15.98
CA GLN A 318 -36.79 -14.82 -17.36
C GLN A 318 -36.44 -13.36 -17.56
N LYS A 319 -37.02 -12.45 -16.76
CA LYS A 319 -36.65 -11.03 -16.80
C LYS A 319 -35.28 -10.75 -16.17
N PHE A 320 -34.60 -11.72 -15.56
CA PHE A 320 -33.24 -11.58 -15.04
C PHE A 320 -32.24 -12.33 -15.93
N ASN A 321 -31.00 -11.83 -15.96
CA ASN A 321 -29.88 -12.64 -16.42
C ASN A 321 -29.74 -13.90 -15.55
N GLY A 322 -29.42 -15.05 -16.17
CA GLY A 322 -29.27 -16.34 -15.49
C GLY A 322 -28.30 -16.31 -14.31
N MET A 323 -27.24 -15.50 -14.38
CA MET A 323 -26.25 -15.31 -13.32
C MET A 323 -26.85 -14.90 -11.98
N ALA A 324 -28.02 -14.24 -11.94
CA ALA A 324 -28.71 -13.89 -10.70
C ALA A 324 -28.94 -15.12 -9.79
N PHE A 325 -29.07 -16.31 -10.39
CA PHE A 325 -29.42 -17.56 -9.71
C PHE A 325 -28.29 -18.59 -9.66
N LEU A 326 -27.13 -18.32 -10.28
CA LEU A 326 -26.06 -19.32 -10.47
C LEU A 326 -25.02 -19.35 -9.34
N GLY A 327 -24.41 -20.52 -9.14
CA GLY A 327 -23.20 -20.71 -8.32
C GLY A 327 -21.93 -20.21 -9.02
N LEU A 328 -20.83 -20.08 -8.27
CA LEU A 328 -19.50 -19.71 -8.80
C LEU A 328 -19.06 -20.58 -9.97
N GLU A 329 -19.32 -21.88 -9.87
CA GLU A 329 -18.92 -22.92 -10.82
C GLU A 329 -19.51 -22.75 -12.22
N HIS A 330 -20.55 -21.92 -12.37
CA HIS A 330 -21.27 -21.73 -13.62
C HIS A 330 -21.20 -20.30 -14.16
N ILE A 331 -20.30 -19.46 -13.62
CA ILE A 331 -20.16 -18.08 -14.09
C ILE A 331 -19.15 -17.99 -15.23
N ASP A 332 -19.62 -17.55 -16.39
CA ASP A 332 -18.79 -17.24 -17.54
C ASP A 332 -18.18 -15.82 -17.42
N VAL A 333 -16.87 -15.73 -17.59
CA VAL A 333 -16.12 -14.48 -17.56
C VAL A 333 -16.51 -13.58 -18.73
N ASP A 334 -16.81 -14.15 -19.89
CA ASP A 334 -17.20 -13.38 -21.08
C ASP A 334 -18.59 -12.75 -20.88
N GLU A 335 -19.50 -13.45 -20.21
CA GLU A 335 -20.81 -12.90 -19.83
C GLU A 335 -20.68 -11.76 -18.81
N LEU A 336 -19.80 -11.88 -17.81
CA LEU A 336 -19.50 -10.80 -16.86
C LEU A 336 -18.95 -9.55 -17.56
N MET A 337 -18.06 -9.74 -18.52
CA MET A 337 -17.48 -8.65 -19.31
C MET A 337 -18.55 -7.97 -20.16
N LYS A 338 -19.44 -8.75 -20.80
CA LYS A 338 -20.58 -8.22 -21.56
C LYS A 338 -21.49 -7.37 -20.68
N MET A 339 -21.87 -7.86 -19.49
CA MET A 339 -22.67 -7.07 -18.54
C MET A 339 -22.01 -5.73 -18.17
N ARG A 340 -20.68 -5.72 -17.98
CA ARG A 340 -19.94 -4.50 -17.67
C ARG A 340 -20.02 -3.50 -18.82
N VAL A 341 -19.80 -3.96 -20.04
CA VAL A 341 -19.89 -3.14 -21.26
C VAL A 341 -21.31 -2.59 -21.45
N ASP A 342 -22.33 -3.43 -21.32
CA ASP A 342 -23.73 -3.03 -21.45
C ASP A 342 -24.13 -1.96 -20.44
N ARG A 343 -23.61 -2.05 -19.20
CA ARG A 343 -23.82 -1.02 -18.19
C ARG A 343 -23.15 0.30 -18.54
N VAL A 344 -21.90 0.27 -19.00
CA VAL A 344 -21.18 1.48 -19.42
C VAL A 344 -21.93 2.15 -20.57
N ASN A 345 -22.32 1.39 -21.59
CA ASN A 345 -23.06 1.90 -22.73
C ASN A 345 -24.38 2.55 -22.30
N ARG A 346 -25.17 1.91 -21.42
CA ARG A 346 -26.41 2.49 -20.87
C ARG A 346 -26.16 3.84 -20.20
N ASN A 347 -25.13 3.93 -19.36
CA ASN A 347 -24.77 5.18 -18.68
C ASN A 347 -24.35 6.27 -19.68
N THR A 348 -23.56 5.94 -20.70
CA THR A 348 -23.11 6.89 -21.73
C THR A 348 -24.27 7.37 -22.62
N SER A 349 -25.18 6.47 -23.00
CA SER A 349 -26.38 6.81 -23.78
C SER A 349 -27.34 7.71 -22.99
N ALA A 350 -27.47 7.50 -21.67
CA ALA A 350 -28.28 8.36 -20.81
C ALA A 350 -27.74 9.79 -20.70
N ILE A 351 -26.40 9.95 -20.74
CA ILE A 351 -25.75 11.27 -20.75
C ILE A 351 -26.01 11.99 -22.08
N ARG A 352 -25.87 11.29 -23.21
CA ARG A 352 -26.10 11.86 -24.55
C ARG A 352 -27.55 12.27 -24.84
N LYS A 353 -28.53 11.69 -24.14
CA LYS A 353 -29.95 12.10 -24.25
C LYS A 353 -30.30 13.32 -23.39
N LYS A 354 -29.39 13.75 -22.50
CA LYS A 354 -29.59 14.88 -21.58
C LYS A 354 -28.71 16.09 -21.91
N SER A 355 -27.75 15.95 -22.83
CA SER A 355 -27.07 17.07 -23.50
C SER A 355 -27.79 17.41 -24.80
#